data_AF-A0AAI8TVQ9-F1
#
_entry.id   AF-A0AAI8TVQ9-F1
#
_cell.length_a   1.000
_cell.length_b   1.000
_cell.length_c   1.000
_cell.angle_alpha   90.00
_cell.angle_beta   90.00
_cell.angle_gamma   90.00
#
_symmetry.space_group_name_H-M   'P 1'
#
loop_
_entity.id
_entity.type
_entity.pdbx_description
1 polymer ?
#
loop_
_entity_poly.entity_id
_entity_poly.type
_entity_poly.pdbx_seq_one_letter_code
_entity_poly.pdbx_strand_id
1 'polypeptide(L)'
;MKHPVLESPRRLAIAAVPILGFLITPFLSFVNGPHLWFGVPSVLVWTAMCVVGTVVALRIVEATYQRDGGAALDAADAADGDPR
;
A
#
# COMPACT_ATOMS: atom_id res chain seq x y z
N MET A 1 1.21 -26.91 5.70
CA MET A 1 1.95 -25.63 5.49
C MET A 1 0.92 -24.54 5.23
N LYS A 2 1.07 -23.35 5.82
CA LYS A 2 0.07 -22.27 5.68
C LYS A 2 0.29 -21.60 4.31
N HIS A 3 -0.68 -21.66 3.40
CA HIS A 3 -0.57 -20.94 2.12
C HIS A 3 -0.41 -19.44 2.42
N PRO A 4 0.63 -18.75 1.91
CA PRO A 4 0.70 -17.31 1.93
C PRO A 4 -0.46 -16.74 1.09
N VAL A 5 -1.33 -15.96 1.73
CA VAL A 5 -2.49 -15.32 1.09
C VAL A 5 -2.28 -13.82 1.10
N LEU A 6 -2.50 -13.15 -0.04
CA LEU A 6 -2.39 -11.69 -0.16
C LEU A 6 -3.32 -10.96 0.83
N GLU A 7 -4.53 -11.48 1.02
CA GLU A 7 -5.58 -10.94 1.90
C GLU A 7 -5.33 -11.13 3.41
N SER A 8 -4.11 -11.53 3.83
CA SER A 8 -3.83 -11.67 5.26
C SER A 8 -4.12 -10.35 6.01
N PRO A 9 -4.72 -10.39 7.22
CA PRO A 9 -5.07 -9.19 7.99
C PRO A 9 -3.90 -8.22 8.18
N ARG A 10 -2.67 -8.77 8.33
CA ARG A 10 -1.45 -7.98 8.44
C ARG A 10 -1.16 -7.16 7.19
N ARG A 11 -1.27 -7.76 6.01
CA ARG A 11 -0.98 -7.08 4.72
C ARG A 11 -2.08 -6.07 4.38
N LEU A 12 -3.33 -6.40 4.70
CA LEU A 12 -4.44 -5.47 4.58
C LEU A 12 -4.23 -4.24 5.46
N ALA A 13 -3.81 -4.41 6.71
CA ALA A 13 -3.53 -3.29 7.61
C ALA A 13 -2.43 -2.36 7.05
N ILE A 14 -1.38 -2.92 6.43
CA ILE A 14 -0.30 -2.14 5.78
C ILE A 14 -0.86 -1.29 4.63
N ALA A 15 -1.67 -1.90 3.75
CA ALA A 15 -2.29 -1.20 2.63
C ALA A 15 -3.35 -0.17 3.06
N ALA A 16 -3.97 -0.35 4.23
CA ALA A 16 -5.01 0.55 4.75
C ALA A 16 -4.45 1.90 5.25
N VAL A 17 -3.20 1.96 5.69
CA VAL A 17 -2.57 3.19 6.23
C VAL A 17 -2.71 4.40 5.29
N PRO A 18 -2.29 4.35 4.01
CA PRO A 18 -2.43 5.49 3.10
C PRO A 18 -3.89 5.84 2.78
N ILE A 19 -4.79 4.84 2.76
CA ILE A 19 -6.23 5.07 2.55
C ILE A 19 -6.80 5.87 3.72
N LEU A 20 -6.48 5.48 4.96
CA LEU A 20 -6.85 6.22 6.15
C LEU A 20 -6.25 7.63 6.11
N GLY A 21 -4.98 7.77 5.72
CA GLY A 21 -4.33 9.07 5.50
C GLY A 21 -5.11 9.98 4.55
N PHE A 22 -5.62 9.43 3.45
CA PHE A 22 -6.51 10.15 2.54
C PHE A 22 -7.86 10.50 3.17
N LEU A 23 -8.52 9.56 3.83
CA LEU A 23 -9.85 9.76 4.41
C LEU A 23 -9.85 10.78 5.55
N ILE A 24 -8.76 10.88 6.31
CA ILE A 24 -8.65 11.86 7.40
C ILE A 24 -8.29 13.26 6.92
N THR A 25 -7.88 13.43 5.65
CA THR A 25 -7.44 14.70 5.05
C THR A 25 -8.36 15.90 5.38
N PRO A 26 -9.70 15.80 5.29
CA PRO A 26 -10.59 16.92 5.61
C PRO A 26 -10.58 17.35 7.09
N PHE A 27 -10.11 16.48 7.99
CA PHE A 27 -10.04 16.76 9.43
C PHE A 27 -8.68 17.36 9.84
N LEU A 28 -7.72 17.44 8.91
CA LEU A 28 -6.38 17.94 9.18
C LEU A 28 -6.32 19.45 8.97
N SER A 29 -6.13 20.19 10.06
CA SER A 29 -6.09 21.66 10.05
C SER A 29 -5.04 22.22 9.09
N PHE A 30 -3.87 21.57 9.01
CA PHE A 30 -2.76 22.01 8.17
C PHE A 30 -3.03 21.83 6.67
N VAL A 31 -3.97 20.96 6.29
CA VAL A 31 -4.38 20.75 4.89
C VAL A 31 -5.41 21.81 4.48
N ASN A 32 -6.34 22.13 5.38
CA ASN A 32 -7.44 23.06 5.10
C ASN A 32 -7.05 24.54 5.22
N GLY A 33 -5.96 24.85 5.92
CA GLY A 33 -5.45 26.22 6.04
C GLY A 33 -4.53 26.64 4.88
N PRO A 34 -4.24 27.94 4.74
CA PRO A 34 -3.32 28.48 3.74
C PRO A 34 -1.85 28.21 4.12
N HIS A 35 -1.51 26.95 4.38
CA HIS A 35 -0.16 26.53 4.76
C HIS A 35 0.65 26.17 3.52
N LEU A 36 1.90 26.64 3.48
CA LEU A 36 2.87 26.27 2.45
C LEU A 36 3.96 25.40 3.07
N TRP A 37 4.23 24.25 2.45
CA TRP A 37 5.37 23.39 2.75
C TRP A 37 6.30 23.38 1.54
N PHE A 38 7.57 23.73 1.76
CA PHE A 38 8.56 23.84 0.67
C PHE A 38 8.13 24.77 -0.49
N GLY A 39 7.30 25.79 -0.20
CA GLY A 39 6.76 26.71 -1.21
C GLY A 39 5.53 26.18 -1.97
N VAL A 40 5.03 24.99 -1.63
CA VAL A 40 3.88 24.35 -2.27
C VAL A 40 2.71 24.27 -1.27
N PRO A 41 1.44 24.39 -1.70
CA PRO A 41 0.28 24.14 -0.84
C PRO A 41 0.41 22.82 -0.05
N SER A 42 0.25 22.88 1.27
CA SER A 42 0.39 21.74 2.18
C SER A 42 -0.50 20.55 1.80
N VAL A 43 -1.69 20.80 1.27
CA VAL A 43 -2.59 19.75 0.73
C VAL A 43 -1.93 18.94 -0.38
N LEU A 44 -1.21 19.59 -1.30
CA LEU A 44 -0.52 18.89 -2.39
C LEU A 44 0.63 18.04 -1.87
N VAL A 45 1.39 18.57 -0.90
CA VAL A 45 2.48 17.83 -0.27
C VAL A 45 1.94 16.63 0.51
N TRP A 46 0.85 16.80 1.24
CA TRP A 46 0.15 15.73 1.95
C TRP A 46 -0.36 14.65 0.99
N THR A 47 -1.04 15.04 -0.08
CA THR A 47 -1.51 14.10 -1.11
C THR A 47 -0.34 13.34 -1.73
N ALA A 48 0.77 14.01 -2.06
CA ALA A 48 1.96 13.36 -2.56
C ALA A 48 2.55 12.35 -1.56
N MET A 49 2.59 12.70 -0.27
CA MET A 49 3.01 11.77 0.80
C MET A 49 2.11 10.54 0.86
N CYS A 50 0.79 10.71 0.77
CA CYS A 50 -0.15 9.58 0.76
C CYS A 50 0.04 8.69 -0.47
N VAL A 51 0.28 9.24 -1.65
CA VAL A 51 0.56 8.48 -2.88
C VAL A 51 1.86 7.67 -2.75
N VAL A 52 2.94 8.31 -2.30
CA VAL A 52 4.21 7.63 -2.04
C VAL A 52 4.02 6.55 -0.97
N GLY A 53 3.25 6.85 0.08
CA GLY A 53 2.87 5.90 1.12
C GLY A 53 2.15 4.66 0.57
N THR A 54 1.24 4.83 -0.40
CA THR A 54 0.59 3.71 -1.10
C THR A 54 1.60 2.83 -1.82
N VAL A 55 2.50 3.42 -2.60
CA VAL A 55 3.52 2.64 -3.33
C VAL A 55 4.42 1.87 -2.36
N VAL A 56 4.86 2.53 -1.28
CA VAL A 56 5.69 1.90 -0.24
C VAL A 56 4.93 0.78 0.47
N ALA A 57 3.66 1.00 0.84
CA ALA A 57 2.83 -0.01 1.48
C ALA A 57 2.67 -1.26 0.59
N LEU A 58 2.39 -1.06 -0.70
CA LEU A 58 2.31 -2.16 -1.66
C LEU A 58 3.63 -2.90 -1.82
N ARG A 59 4.76 -2.18 -1.89
CA ARG A 59 6.10 -2.77 -1.94
C ARG A 59 6.41 -3.59 -0.69
N ILE A 60 5.99 -3.14 0.49
CA ILE A 60 6.13 -3.91 1.74
C ILE A 60 5.26 -5.17 1.67
N VAL A 61 3.99 -5.06 1.27
CA VAL A 61 3.09 -6.21 1.12
C VAL A 61 3.69 -7.26 0.19
N GLU A 62 4.16 -6.86 -0.99
CA GLU A 62 4.84 -7.71 -1.97
C GLU A 62 6.10 -8.37 -1.40
N ALA A 63 6.97 -7.59 -0.75
CA ALA A 63 8.18 -8.12 -0.13
C ALA A 63 7.87 -9.14 0.97
N THR A 64 6.82 -8.92 1.78
CA THR A 64 6.39 -9.92 2.77
C THR A 64 5.80 -11.16 2.11
N TYR A 65 5.07 -11.02 0.99
CA TYR A 65 4.52 -12.14 0.25
C TYR A 65 5.59 -13.05 -0.33
N GLN A 66 6.60 -12.46 -0.98
CA GLN A 66 7.73 -13.19 -1.54
C GLN A 66 8.52 -13.93 -0.46
N ARG A 67 8.76 -13.29 0.70
CA ARG A 67 9.42 -13.93 1.86
C ARG A 67 8.65 -15.12 2.41
N ASP A 68 7.32 -15.07 2.36
CA ASP A 68 6.46 -16.14 2.84
C ASP A 68 6.29 -17.28 1.81
N GLY A 69 7.04 -17.25 0.69
CA GLY A 69 7.03 -18.29 -0.35
C GLY A 69 6.01 -18.07 -1.47
N GLY A 70 5.38 -16.89 -1.53
CA GLY A 70 4.34 -16.57 -2.52
C GLY A 70 4.77 -16.76 -3.98
N ALA A 71 6.02 -16.42 -4.30
CA ALA A 71 6.53 -16.56 -5.67
C ALA A 71 6.56 -18.02 -6.17
N ALA A 72 6.82 -18.98 -5.28
CA ALA A 72 6.80 -20.39 -5.65
C ALA A 72 5.37 -20.90 -5.91
N LEU A 73 4.38 -20.30 -5.25
CA LEU A 73 2.98 -20.63 -5.42
C LEU A 73 2.41 -20.04 -6.70
N ASP A 74 2.68 -18.76 -6.98
CA ASP A 74 2.27 -18.14 -8.24
C ASP A 74 2.85 -18.91 -9.45
N ALA A 75 4.08 -19.41 -9.33
CA ALA A 75 4.71 -20.23 -10.37
C ALA A 75 4.07 -21.62 -10.51
N ALA A 76 3.65 -22.23 -9.40
CA ALA A 76 2.93 -23.51 -9.43
C ALA A 76 1.54 -23.35 -10.05
N ASP A 77 0.79 -22.30 -9.67
CA ASP A 77 -0.53 -21.99 -10.22
C ASP A 77 -0.45 -21.67 -11.73
N ALA A 78 0.58 -20.95 -12.16
CA ALA A 78 0.81 -20.68 -13.58
C ALA A 78 1.16 -21.93 -14.39
N ALA A 79 1.85 -22.91 -13.79
CA ALA A 79 2.19 -24.17 -14.42
C ALA A 79 0.99 -25.14 -14.51
N ASP A 80 0.10 -25.12 -13.51
CA ASP A 80 -1.12 -25.93 -13.48
C ASP A 80 -2.21 -25.38 -14.42
N GLY A 81 -2.20 -24.07 -14.69
CA GLY A 81 -3.10 -23.39 -15.61
C GLY A 81 -2.71 -23.42 -17.09
N ASP A 82 -1.57 -24.01 -17.49
CA ASP A 82 -1.14 -24.17 -18.90
C ASP A 82 -1.77 -25.46 -19.48
N PRO A 83 -2.83 -25.39 -20.31
CA PRO A 83 -3.44 -26.56 -20.90
C PRO A 83 -2.59 -26.97 -22.10
N ARG A 84 -1.57 -27.77 -21.87
CA ARG A 84 -0.91 -28.52 -22.93
C ARG A 84 -1.67 -29.79 -23.26
#